data_AF-A0A2S6RWY1-F1
#
_entry.id   AF-A0A2S6RWY1-F1
#
_cell.length_a   1.000
_cell.length_b   1.000
_cell.length_c   1.000
_cell.angle_alpha   90.00
_cell.angle_beta   90.00
_cell.angle_gamma   90.00
#
_symmetry.space_group_name_H-M   'P 1'
#
loop_
_entity.id
_entity.type
_entity.pdbx_description
1 polymer ?
#
loop_
_entity_poly.entity_id
_entity_poly.type
_entity_poly.pdbx_seq_one_letter_code
_entity_poly.pdbx_strand_id
1 'polypeptide(L)'
;KSIERKTSFMKRVGAECVYCDTTLCYDIYGKQLYKTESSSKIYESTLFHSREFWKRRGFLWHDTMNEGSYFHYNNGQDRKLDNYYDTVQLLSIHNMNHYQPVQVSLEGLKINIPEMI
;
A
#
# COMPACT_ATOMS: atom_id res chain seq x y z
N LYS A 1 -10.99 -13.28 -0.38
CA LYS A 1 -11.47 -12.20 0.54
C LYS A 1 -10.97 -10.79 0.17
N SER A 2 -9.67 -10.47 0.27
CA SER A 2 -9.20 -9.08 0.02
C SER A 2 -9.41 -8.61 -1.43
N ILE A 3 -8.96 -9.40 -2.42
CA ILE A 3 -9.11 -9.10 -3.85
C ILE A 3 -10.59 -8.90 -4.25
N GLU A 4 -11.49 -9.76 -3.77
CA GLU A 4 -12.93 -9.66 -4.05
C GLU A 4 -13.54 -8.38 -3.47
N ARG A 5 -13.11 -7.97 -2.27
CA ARG A 5 -13.54 -6.72 -1.65
C ARG A 5 -13.07 -5.51 -2.47
N LYS A 6 -11.79 -5.48 -2.85
CA LYS A 6 -11.23 -4.40 -3.69
C LYS A 6 -11.94 -4.35 -5.06
N THR A 7 -12.17 -5.50 -5.68
CA THR A 7 -12.89 -5.61 -6.96
C THR A 7 -14.33 -5.13 -6.85
N SER A 8 -15.05 -5.54 -5.79
CA SER A 8 -16.43 -5.10 -5.54
C SER A 8 -16.51 -3.61 -5.27
N PHE A 9 -15.55 -3.07 -4.51
CA PHE A 9 -15.43 -1.63 -4.27
C PHE A 9 -15.21 -0.85 -5.57
N MET A 10 -14.23 -1.27 -6.39
CA MET A 10 -13.95 -0.65 -7.69
C MET A 10 -15.18 -0.60 -8.58
N LYS A 11 -15.90 -1.73 -8.70
CA LYS A 11 -17.16 -1.80 -9.46
C LYS A 11 -18.21 -0.83 -8.93
N ARG A 12 -18.36 -0.75 -7.60
CA ARG A 12 -19.37 0.11 -6.95
C ARG A 12 -19.10 1.60 -7.19
N VAL A 13 -17.84 2.03 -7.16
CA VAL A 13 -17.48 3.45 -7.25
C VAL A 13 -17.04 3.87 -8.67
N GLY A 14 -17.07 2.94 -9.63
CA GLY A 14 -16.59 3.17 -10.99
C GLY A 14 -15.09 3.45 -11.07
N ALA A 15 -14.31 2.99 -10.10
CA ALA A 15 -12.86 3.17 -10.09
C ALA A 15 -12.16 2.11 -10.95
N GLU A 16 -11.14 2.55 -11.65
CA GLU A 16 -10.24 1.72 -12.45
C GLU A 16 -8.91 1.45 -11.73
N CYS A 17 -8.61 2.22 -10.69
CA CYS A 17 -7.47 2.05 -9.81
C CYS A 17 -7.85 2.39 -8.35
N VAL A 18 -7.33 1.63 -7.41
CA VAL A 18 -7.37 1.95 -5.98
C VAL A 18 -5.99 1.84 -5.37
N TYR A 19 -5.71 2.69 -4.39
CA TYR A 19 -4.40 2.79 -3.74
C TYR A 19 -4.54 3.24 -2.29
N CYS A 20 -3.47 3.09 -1.51
CA CYS A 20 -3.36 3.67 -0.18
C CYS A 20 -2.13 4.59 -0.13
N ASP A 21 -2.23 5.68 0.62
CA ASP A 21 -1.07 6.50 1.00
C ASP A 21 -0.43 6.03 2.31
N THR A 22 -1.09 5.08 2.98
CA THR A 22 -0.63 4.47 4.22
C THR A 22 -0.36 2.99 3.97
N THR A 23 0.68 2.44 4.58
CA THR A 23 0.89 0.98 4.61
C THR A 23 1.13 0.49 6.04
N LEU A 24 0.64 -0.72 6.33
CA LEU A 24 1.00 -1.42 7.56
C LEU A 24 2.42 -1.96 7.38
N CYS A 25 3.20 -1.86 8.43
CA CYS A 25 4.59 -2.25 8.47
C CYS A 25 4.83 -3.27 9.59
N TYR A 26 5.70 -4.23 9.34
CA TYR A 26 6.12 -5.22 10.32
C TYR A 26 7.64 -5.20 10.48
N ASP A 27 8.10 -4.94 11.70
CA ASP A 27 9.51 -5.06 12.06
C ASP A 27 9.83 -6.51 12.41
N ILE A 28 10.68 -7.14 11.58
CA ILE A 28 11.08 -8.53 11.74
C ILE A 28 11.98 -8.75 12.96
N TYR A 29 12.68 -7.73 13.43
CA TYR A 29 13.62 -7.82 14.55
C TYR A 29 12.93 -7.49 15.88
N GLY A 30 12.22 -6.37 15.93
CA GLY A 30 11.45 -5.95 17.10
C GLY A 30 10.12 -6.71 17.29
N LYS A 31 9.68 -7.47 16.28
CA LYS A 31 8.39 -8.20 16.24
C LYS A 31 7.19 -7.30 16.56
N GLN A 32 7.19 -6.10 15.98
CA GLN A 32 6.17 -5.08 16.23
C GLN A 32 5.55 -4.55 14.93
N LEU A 33 4.32 -4.04 15.07
CA LEU A 33 3.58 -3.43 13.98
C LEU A 33 3.72 -1.91 14.00
N TYR A 34 3.91 -1.36 12.83
CA TYR A 34 4.04 0.07 12.58
C TYR A 34 3.14 0.48 11.43
N LYS A 35 2.96 1.79 11.25
CA LYS A 35 2.38 2.37 10.04
C LYS A 35 3.31 3.43 9.51
N THR A 36 3.29 3.63 8.20
CA THR A 36 3.98 4.72 7.53
C THR A 36 3.06 5.35 6.50
N GLU A 37 3.27 6.64 6.25
CA GLU A 37 2.51 7.44 5.31
C GLU A 37 3.47 7.99 4.24
N SER A 38 3.09 7.83 2.98
CA SER A 38 3.90 8.23 1.84
C SER A 38 3.82 9.73 1.64
N SER A 39 4.97 10.40 1.56
CA SER A 39 5.06 11.82 1.18
C SER A 39 4.51 12.08 -0.23
N SER A 40 4.59 11.07 -1.10
CA SER A 40 4.08 11.08 -2.47
C SER A 40 2.59 10.72 -2.55
N LYS A 41 1.91 10.57 -1.40
CA LYS A 41 0.48 10.25 -1.26
C LYS A 41 0.07 8.90 -1.85
N ILE A 42 1.03 8.02 -2.11
CA ILE A 42 0.78 6.68 -2.61
C ILE A 42 1.94 5.74 -2.29
N TYR A 43 1.63 4.50 -1.96
CA TYR A 43 2.57 3.39 -1.99
C TYR A 43 2.29 2.49 -3.20
N GLU A 44 3.29 2.25 -4.04
CA GLU A 44 3.19 1.42 -5.24
C GLU A 44 2.72 0.01 -4.93
N SER A 45 3.18 -0.55 -3.80
CA SER A 45 2.79 -1.87 -3.31
C SER A 45 1.31 -2.01 -2.97
N THR A 46 0.60 -0.88 -2.83
CA THR A 46 -0.83 -0.87 -2.48
C THR A 46 -1.74 -0.73 -3.69
N LEU A 47 -1.18 -0.48 -4.88
CA LEU A 47 -1.91 -0.31 -6.12
C LEU A 47 -2.69 -1.57 -6.49
N PHE A 48 -3.96 -1.37 -6.83
CA PHE A 48 -4.81 -2.40 -7.41
C PHE A 48 -5.62 -1.77 -8.54
N HIS A 49 -5.38 -2.20 -9.77
CA HIS A 49 -5.88 -1.53 -10.97
C HIS A 49 -6.40 -2.50 -12.02
N SER A 50 -7.20 -1.97 -12.95
CA SER A 50 -7.63 -2.71 -14.13
C SER A 50 -6.51 -2.82 -15.17
N ARG A 51 -6.67 -3.77 -16.10
CA ARG A 51 -5.75 -3.89 -17.24
C ARG A 51 -5.78 -2.66 -18.16
N GLU A 52 -6.96 -2.07 -18.36
CA GLU A 52 -7.10 -0.93 -19.26
C GLU A 52 -6.49 0.34 -18.67
N PHE A 53 -6.52 0.51 -17.34
CA PHE A 53 -5.78 1.56 -16.63
C PHE A 53 -4.27 1.44 -16.85
N TRP A 54 -3.74 0.22 -16.76
CA TRP A 54 -2.32 -0.05 -17.02
C TRP A 54 -1.91 0.32 -18.45
N LYS A 55 -2.68 -0.09 -19.45
CA LYS A 55 -2.34 0.15 -20.87
C LYS A 55 -2.23 1.63 -21.26
N ARG A 56 -2.86 2.54 -20.50
CA ARG A 56 -2.82 3.99 -20.82
C ARG A 56 -1.46 4.63 -20.56
N ARG A 57 -0.75 4.19 -19.53
CA ARG A 57 0.53 4.79 -19.13
C ARG A 57 1.58 3.77 -18.69
N GLY A 58 1.19 2.77 -17.89
CA GLY A 58 2.11 1.79 -17.32
C GLY A 58 3.15 2.44 -16.40
N PHE A 59 4.05 1.62 -15.86
CA PHE A 59 5.28 2.14 -15.22
C PHE A 59 6.36 2.38 -16.27
N LEU A 60 7.13 3.46 -16.08
CA LEU A 60 8.26 3.79 -16.94
C LEU A 60 9.52 3.16 -16.35
N TRP A 61 10.32 2.52 -17.20
CA TRP A 61 11.53 1.80 -16.77
C TRP A 61 12.60 2.68 -16.10
N HIS A 62 12.57 3.99 -16.32
CA HIS A 62 13.53 4.93 -15.73
C HIS A 62 13.08 5.50 -14.38
N ASP A 63 11.81 5.30 -14.01
CA ASP A 63 11.31 5.74 -12.71
C ASP A 63 11.71 4.68 -11.69
N THR A 64 12.55 5.06 -10.73
CA THR A 64 13.02 4.16 -9.67
C THR A 64 12.45 4.54 -8.30
N MET A 65 11.74 5.68 -8.24
CA MET A 65 11.13 6.24 -7.04
C MET A 65 9.84 6.98 -7.41
N ASN A 66 8.80 6.86 -6.57
CA ASN A 66 7.51 7.52 -6.72
C ASN A 66 6.78 7.20 -8.03
N GLU A 67 7.03 6.03 -8.61
CA GLU A 67 6.37 5.53 -9.82
C GLU A 67 4.86 5.59 -9.70
N GLY A 68 4.33 5.35 -8.48
CA GLY A 68 2.92 5.38 -8.20
C GLY A 68 2.30 6.74 -8.51
N SER A 69 2.99 7.83 -8.14
CA SER A 69 2.50 9.20 -8.35
C SER A 69 2.30 9.51 -9.84
N TYR A 70 3.25 9.12 -10.69
CA TYR A 70 3.14 9.25 -12.14
C TYR A 70 2.10 8.31 -12.74
N PHE A 71 1.95 7.12 -12.18
CA PHE A 71 1.03 6.10 -12.68
C PHE A 71 -0.44 6.44 -12.44
N HIS A 72 -0.78 7.00 -11.26
CA HIS A 72 -2.18 7.29 -10.93
C HIS A 72 -2.63 8.69 -11.37
N TYR A 73 -1.73 9.69 -11.35
CA TYR A 73 -2.09 11.09 -11.60
C TYR A 73 -2.69 11.31 -13.00
N ASN A 74 -3.96 11.70 -13.06
CA ASN A 74 -4.68 11.98 -14.30
C ASN A 74 -4.63 10.82 -15.33
N ASN A 75 -4.71 9.57 -14.86
CA ASN A 75 -4.67 8.35 -15.70
C ASN A 75 -6.02 7.60 -15.76
N GLY A 76 -7.06 8.14 -15.14
CA GLY A 76 -8.42 7.57 -15.11
C GLY A 76 -9.12 7.87 -13.79
N GLN A 77 -10.15 7.07 -13.48
CA GLN A 77 -10.82 7.16 -12.19
C GLN A 77 -10.08 6.34 -11.14
N ASP A 78 -9.33 7.01 -10.28
CA ASP A 78 -8.64 6.42 -9.13
C ASP A 78 -9.33 6.79 -7.79
N ARG A 79 -9.18 5.92 -6.79
CA ARG A 79 -9.71 6.16 -5.44
C ARG A 79 -8.71 5.73 -4.37
N LYS A 80 -8.42 6.63 -3.44
CA LYS A 80 -7.74 6.29 -2.20
C LYS A 80 -8.62 5.36 -1.35
N LEU A 81 -8.01 4.35 -0.77
CA LEU A 81 -8.57 3.49 0.28
C LEU A 81 -7.92 3.84 1.61
N ASP A 82 -8.73 4.04 2.65
CA ASP A 82 -8.21 4.23 4.01
C ASP A 82 -7.87 2.90 4.70
N ASN A 83 -8.35 1.78 4.14
CA ASN A 83 -8.08 0.45 4.67
C ASN A 83 -6.75 -0.10 4.12
N TYR A 84 -5.68 0.10 4.87
CA TYR A 84 -4.32 -0.31 4.53
C TYR A 84 -3.89 -1.67 5.12
N TYR A 85 -4.82 -2.41 5.76
CA TYR A 85 -4.52 -3.70 6.40
C TYR A 85 -4.38 -4.88 5.42
N ASP A 86 -4.53 -4.62 4.12
CA ASP A 86 -4.49 -5.64 3.07
C ASP A 86 -3.08 -6.03 2.64
N THR A 87 -2.09 -5.19 2.92
CA THR A 87 -0.69 -5.37 2.55
C THR A 87 0.19 -5.04 3.74
N VAL A 88 1.21 -5.86 3.98
CA VAL A 88 2.19 -5.63 5.06
C VAL A 88 3.56 -5.45 4.44
N GLN A 89 4.17 -4.32 4.72
CA GLN A 89 5.53 -4.02 4.31
C GLN A 89 6.51 -4.47 5.39
N LEU A 90 7.53 -5.24 5.00
CA LEU A 90 8.59 -5.62 5.93
C LEU A 90 9.53 -4.43 6.17
N LEU A 91 9.74 -4.11 7.45
CA LEU A 91 10.73 -3.13 7.87
C LEU A 91 12.06 -3.82 8.09
N SER A 92 13.08 -3.30 7.43
CA SER A 92 14.50 -3.61 7.63
C SER A 92 15.20 -2.38 8.20
N ILE A 93 16.42 -2.57 8.71
CA ILE A 93 17.24 -1.46 9.22
C ILE A 93 17.41 -0.36 8.14
N HIS A 94 17.54 -0.77 6.87
CA HIS A 94 17.72 0.15 5.74
C HIS A 94 16.49 1.05 5.51
N ASN A 95 15.28 0.51 5.63
CA ASN A 95 14.07 1.25 5.26
C ASN A 95 13.38 1.95 6.44
N MET A 96 13.79 1.66 7.68
CA MET A 96 13.29 2.31 8.88
C MET A 96 13.58 3.81 8.91
N ASN A 97 14.78 4.23 8.48
CA ASN A 97 15.15 5.64 8.39
C ASN A 97 14.38 6.39 7.30
N HIS A 98 14.03 5.70 6.21
CA HIS A 98 13.35 6.31 5.07
C HIS A 98 11.85 6.51 5.32
N TYR A 99 11.20 5.52 5.92
CA TYR A 99 9.75 5.51 6.11
C TYR A 99 9.28 6.18 7.41
N GLN A 100 10.20 6.49 8.33
CA GLN A 100 9.91 7.07 9.65
C GLN A 100 8.64 6.45 10.30
N PRO A 101 8.57 5.12 10.40
CA PRO A 101 7.34 4.43 10.75
C PRO A 101 6.93 4.72 12.19
N VAL A 102 5.64 4.95 12.41
CA VAL A 102 5.06 5.19 13.74
C VAL A 102 4.49 3.88 14.28
N GLN A 103 4.88 3.52 15.50
CA GLN A 103 4.40 2.30 16.14
C GLN A 103 2.88 2.32 16.29
N VAL A 104 2.22 1.20 16.00
CA VAL A 104 0.78 1.06 16.20
C VAL A 104 0.55 0.27 17.48
N SER A 105 -0.04 0.93 18.49
CA SER A 105 -0.51 0.25 19.69
C SER A 105 -1.86 -0.39 19.42
N LEU A 106 -1.90 -1.72 19.46
CA LEU A 106 -3.14 -2.48 19.41
C LEU A 106 -3.64 -2.66 20.84
N GLU A 107 -4.29 -1.64 21.38
CA GLU A 107 -4.86 -1.71 22.73
C GLU A 107 -5.79 -2.93 22.85
N GLY A 108 -5.39 -3.91 23.67
CA GLY A 108 -6.19 -5.11 23.96
C GLY A 108 -6.17 -6.24 22.92
N LEU A 109 -5.47 -6.10 21.79
CA LEU A 109 -5.43 -7.10 20.73
C LEU A 109 -4.08 -7.84 20.72
N LYS A 110 -4.06 -9.07 21.26
CA LYS A 110 -2.92 -9.99 21.08
C LYS A 110 -2.94 -10.55 19.66
N ILE A 111 -2.07 -10.04 18.79
CA ILE A 111 -1.84 -10.63 17.47
C ILE A 111 -0.78 -11.71 17.59
N ASN A 112 -1.17 -12.96 17.31
CA ASN A 112 -0.22 -14.05 17.17
C ASN A 112 0.48 -13.93 15.81
N ILE A 113 1.69 -13.39 15.81
CA ILE A 113 2.53 -13.34 14.60
C ILE A 113 3.17 -14.73 14.45
N PRO A 114 2.90 -15.47 13.36
CA PRO A 114 3.55 -16.75 13.12
C PRO A 114 5.06 -16.58 12.92
N GLU A 115 5.85 -17.57 13.34
CA GLU A 115 7.28 -17.59 13.01
C GLU A 115 7.44 -17.67 11.49
N MET A 116 8.23 -16.74 10.94
CA MET A 116 8.62 -16.80 9.54
C MET A 116 9.72 -17.85 9.41
N ILE A 117 9.44 -18.94 8.70
CA ILE A 117 10.39 -20.03 8.39
C ILE A 117 11.40 -19.56 7.34
#